data_AF-A0A3N4S8H9-F1
#
_entry.id   AF-A0A3N4S8H9-F1
#
_cell.length_a   1.000
_cell.length_b   1.000
_cell.length_c   1.000
_cell.angle_alpha   90.00
_cell.angle_beta   90.00
_cell.angle_gamma   90.00
#
_symmetry.space_group_name_H-M   'P 1'
#
loop_
_entity.id
_entity.type
_entity.pdbx_description
1 polymer ?
#
loop_
_entity_poly.entity_id
_entity_poly.type
_entity_poly.pdbx_seq_one_letter_code
_entity_poly.pdbx_strand_id
1 'polypeptide(L)'
;MTFRFLVSFHYHKDTDLQAIVDTYGGPCEVFADSGAFSAATLGATIKRPDYAAWLHQWRGVITTAATLDVIGDPTATHQNTLALEDQGLTVLPVFHVGSPWERLHELCKQYQYIALGGMVPHAKKPDAVMRWLVKCFQIAREYGTVFHGFGQTRFQTIAALPFYSVDSSAWGSGSRYGQIALWDERKAKLVTVQVSRPDQARKHAALLRSHGADPALVGRPGFAVAKQRTREQYEREDLMMRGAPAIAYHRLGQWLIRRHRVPAPPGWERPGTALYLADGAVAQLTKAAQVLRDEENRSTTARGGAREDEGTQLYLAEANPKHLHKIAKAIATDTGVATRKDSTPS
;
A
#
# COMPACT_ATOMS: atom_id res chain seq x y z
N MET A 1 -8.70 3.84 -9.16
CA MET A 1 -7.52 3.66 -8.28
C MET A 1 -7.87 4.27 -6.94
N THR A 2 -7.14 3.94 -5.86
CA THR A 2 -7.36 4.55 -4.54
C THR A 2 -6.03 5.06 -4.03
N PHE A 3 -5.97 6.35 -3.70
CA PHE A 3 -4.80 6.94 -3.09
C PHE A 3 -4.83 6.71 -1.58
N ARG A 4 -3.83 5.99 -1.08
CA ARG A 4 -3.71 5.63 0.33
C ARG A 4 -2.49 6.29 0.91
N PHE A 5 -2.69 7.15 1.89
CA PHE A 5 -1.58 7.83 2.56
C PHE A 5 -1.80 7.92 4.06
N LEU A 6 -0.68 7.96 4.77
CA LEU A 6 -0.66 8.14 6.22
C LEU A 6 -0.06 9.52 6.53
N VAL A 7 -0.73 10.26 7.40
CA VAL A 7 -0.26 11.52 7.96
C VAL A 7 -0.18 11.43 9.48
N SER A 8 0.95 11.89 10.03
CA SER A 8 1.13 12.00 11.46
C SER A 8 0.81 13.41 11.96
N PHE A 9 0.08 13.53 13.07
CA PHE A 9 -0.17 14.80 13.75
C PHE A 9 1.13 15.58 13.98
N HIS A 10 2.20 14.91 14.42
CA HIS A 10 3.51 15.53 14.63
C HIS A 10 4.03 16.34 13.43
N TYR A 11 3.78 15.89 12.19
CA TYR A 11 4.20 16.57 10.97
C TYR A 11 3.10 17.43 10.34
N HIS A 12 1.84 17.08 10.56
CA HIS A 12 0.69 17.60 9.79
C HIS A 12 -0.35 18.34 10.63
N LYS A 13 -0.05 18.73 11.87
CA LYS A 13 -0.94 19.53 12.71
C LYS A 13 -1.40 20.84 12.05
N ASP A 14 -0.53 21.45 11.24
CA ASP A 14 -0.78 22.72 10.53
C ASP A 14 -1.02 22.52 9.02
N THR A 15 -1.21 21.28 8.56
CA THR A 15 -1.43 20.95 7.14
C THR A 15 -2.92 20.96 6.81
N ASP A 16 -3.27 21.51 5.65
CA ASP A 16 -4.57 21.29 5.02
C ASP A 16 -4.61 19.89 4.36
N LEU A 17 -5.26 18.93 5.01
CA LEU A 17 -5.38 17.57 4.48
C LEU A 17 -6.35 17.50 3.29
N GLN A 18 -7.33 18.41 3.21
CA GLN A 18 -8.27 18.46 2.10
C GLN A 18 -7.53 18.80 0.80
N ALA A 19 -6.58 19.73 0.83
CA ALA A 19 -5.77 20.08 -0.33
C ALA A 19 -5.00 18.87 -0.93
N ILE A 20 -4.56 17.92 -0.09
CA ILE A 20 -3.92 16.68 -0.57
C ILE A 20 -4.93 15.78 -1.28
N VAL A 21 -6.13 15.62 -0.70
CA VAL A 21 -7.22 14.83 -1.29
C VAL A 21 -7.68 15.45 -2.61
N ASP A 22 -7.86 16.76 -2.65
CA ASP A 22 -8.28 17.52 -3.84
C ASP A 22 -7.25 17.43 -4.96
N THR A 23 -5.95 17.39 -4.62
CA THR A 23 -4.89 17.15 -5.60
C THR A 23 -5.07 15.81 -6.31
N TYR A 24 -5.45 14.75 -5.59
CA TYR A 24 -5.75 13.46 -6.22
C TYR A 24 -7.06 13.49 -7.00
N GLY A 25 -8.11 14.13 -6.48
CA GLY A 25 -9.40 14.29 -7.16
C GLY A 25 -10.17 12.98 -7.36
N GLY A 26 -9.89 11.96 -6.55
CA GLY A 26 -10.50 10.63 -6.62
C GLY A 26 -10.60 9.96 -5.25
N PRO A 27 -10.93 8.64 -5.18
CA PRO A 27 -11.09 7.94 -3.91
C PRO A 27 -9.80 7.91 -3.07
N CYS A 28 -9.86 8.46 -1.86
CA CYS A 28 -8.75 8.45 -0.90
C CYS A 28 -9.05 7.59 0.33
N GLU A 29 -8.01 7.01 0.92
CA GLU A 29 -8.04 6.52 2.30
C GLU A 29 -6.90 7.20 3.06
N VAL A 30 -7.28 7.96 4.08
CA VAL A 30 -6.36 8.74 4.91
C VAL A 30 -6.23 8.03 6.26
N PHE A 31 -5.03 7.55 6.54
CA PHE A 31 -4.67 7.01 7.84
C PHE A 31 -4.02 8.12 8.67
N ALA A 32 -4.57 8.40 9.84
CA ALA A 32 -4.01 9.36 10.78
C ALA A 32 -3.34 8.62 11.94
N ASP A 33 -2.13 9.05 12.30
CA ASP A 33 -1.52 8.67 13.58
C ASP A 33 -1.04 9.90 14.33
N SER A 34 -0.58 9.70 15.57
CA SER A 34 0.00 10.78 16.36
C SER A 34 1.41 11.16 15.90
N GLY A 35 2.18 10.22 15.34
CA GLY A 35 3.61 10.35 15.12
C GLY A 35 4.44 10.26 16.41
N ALA A 36 3.94 9.60 17.47
CA ALA A 36 4.61 9.49 18.76
C ALA A 36 6.07 9.00 18.68
N PHE A 37 6.36 8.02 17.82
CA PHE A 37 7.72 7.52 17.62
C PHE A 37 8.66 8.61 17.06
N SER A 38 8.19 9.37 16.05
CA SER A 38 8.95 10.46 15.46
C SER A 38 9.13 11.62 16.43
N ALA A 39 8.08 11.99 17.17
CA ALA A 39 8.14 13.02 18.19
C ALA A 39 9.16 12.67 19.28
N ALA A 40 9.13 11.43 19.80
CA ALA A 40 10.08 10.96 20.79
C ALA A 40 11.53 10.99 20.28
N THR A 41 11.77 10.59 19.03
CA THR A 41 13.10 10.64 18.40
C THR A 41 13.62 12.08 18.24
N LEU A 42 12.72 13.06 18.10
CA LEU A 42 13.04 14.47 17.95
C LEU A 42 12.94 15.27 19.26
N GLY A 43 12.67 14.61 20.40
CA GLY A 43 12.51 15.27 21.70
C GLY A 43 11.26 16.14 21.81
N ALA A 44 10.24 15.91 20.98
CA ALA A 44 8.97 16.61 21.00
C ALA A 44 7.91 15.84 21.80
N THR A 45 7.01 16.58 22.46
CA THR A 45 5.88 16.03 23.22
C THR A 45 4.58 16.31 22.49
N ILE A 46 3.70 15.30 22.41
CA ILE A 46 2.34 15.43 21.87
C ILE A 46 1.37 15.41 23.04
N LYS A 47 0.50 16.42 23.12
CA LYS A 47 -0.57 16.46 24.10
C LYS A 47 -1.82 15.81 23.52
N ARG A 48 -2.46 14.92 24.29
CA ARG A 48 -3.71 14.25 23.87
C ARG A 48 -4.82 15.22 23.45
N PRO A 49 -5.09 16.35 24.14
CA PRO A 49 -6.12 17.30 23.70
C PRO A 49 -5.84 17.90 22.32
N ASP A 50 -4.58 18.23 22.02
CA ASP A 50 -4.20 18.80 20.72
C ASP A 50 -4.40 17.76 19.61
N TYR A 51 -4.03 16.50 19.88
CA TYR A 51 -4.26 15.40 18.95
C TYR A 51 -5.75 15.13 18.72
N ALA A 52 -6.56 15.12 19.78
CA ALA A 52 -8.01 14.94 19.69
C ALA A 52 -8.67 16.06 18.86
N ALA A 53 -8.28 17.32 19.11
CA ALA A 53 -8.77 18.47 18.35
C ALA A 53 -8.45 18.34 16.86
N TRP A 54 -7.24 17.89 16.51
CA TRP A 54 -6.85 17.66 15.12
C TRP A 54 -7.64 16.52 14.47
N LEU A 55 -7.90 15.42 15.19
CA LEU A 55 -8.75 14.34 14.69
C LEU A 55 -10.19 14.82 14.44
N HIS A 56 -10.75 15.64 15.34
CA HIS A 56 -12.08 16.23 15.14
C HIS A 56 -12.12 17.18 13.94
N GLN A 57 -11.10 18.04 13.79
CA GLN A 57 -10.98 18.96 12.66
C GLN A 57 -11.03 18.22 11.32
N TRP A 58 -10.35 17.07 11.22
CA TRP A 58 -10.20 16.32 9.99
C TRP A 58 -11.08 15.07 9.89
N ARG A 59 -12.10 14.94 10.75
CA ARG A 59 -12.99 13.76 10.80
C ARG A 59 -13.71 13.43 9.49
N GLY A 60 -13.90 14.43 8.61
CA GLY A 60 -14.51 14.25 7.29
C GLY A 60 -13.55 13.72 6.23
N VAL A 61 -12.24 13.77 6.51
CA VAL A 61 -11.16 13.36 5.59
C VAL A 61 -10.50 12.07 6.07
N ILE A 62 -10.28 11.93 7.38
CA ILE A 62 -9.63 10.79 8.00
C ILE A 62 -10.54 9.56 7.93
N THR A 63 -10.07 8.49 7.29
CA THR A 63 -10.80 7.22 7.17
C THR A 63 -10.43 6.22 8.27
N THR A 64 -9.23 6.36 8.83
CA THR A 64 -8.72 5.53 9.94
C THR A 64 -7.84 6.42 10.81
N ALA A 65 -8.03 6.42 12.13
CA ALA A 65 -7.12 7.08 13.06
C ALA A 65 -6.56 6.06 14.04
N ALA A 66 -5.29 6.15 14.40
CA ALA A 66 -4.72 5.39 15.51
C ALA A 66 -4.72 6.19 16.81
N THR A 67 -4.67 5.49 17.94
CA THR A 67 -4.55 6.12 19.27
C THR A 67 -3.23 6.88 19.44
N LEU A 68 -3.12 7.65 20.53
CA LEU A 68 -1.87 8.29 20.95
C LEU A 68 -1.04 7.31 21.78
N ASP A 69 0.00 6.77 21.16
CA ASP A 69 1.01 5.93 21.82
C ASP A 69 1.81 6.69 22.88
N VAL A 70 2.02 6.04 24.02
CA VAL A 70 3.02 6.42 25.02
C VAL A 70 4.17 5.42 24.94
N ILE A 71 5.31 5.86 24.43
CA ILE A 71 6.45 4.98 24.14
C ILE A 71 6.92 4.30 25.43
N GLY A 72 6.86 2.97 25.44
CA GLY A 72 7.26 2.15 26.59
C GLY A 72 6.18 1.96 27.66
N ASP A 73 4.98 2.55 27.48
CA ASP A 73 3.87 2.44 28.43
C ASP A 73 2.56 2.02 27.72
N PRO A 74 2.31 0.70 27.58
CA PRO A 74 1.10 0.19 26.95
C PRO A 74 -0.16 0.49 27.78
N THR A 75 -0.04 0.64 29.09
CA THR A 75 -1.16 0.98 29.96
C THR A 75 -1.60 2.42 29.71
N ALA A 76 -0.66 3.38 29.70
CA ALA A 76 -0.98 4.77 29.36
C ALA A 76 -1.50 4.91 27.93
N THR A 77 -0.99 4.11 26.98
CA THR A 77 -1.54 4.05 25.61
C THR A 77 -3.00 3.58 25.61
N HIS A 78 -3.34 2.57 26.42
CA HIS A 78 -4.73 2.15 26.55
C HIS A 78 -5.61 3.24 27.16
N GLN A 79 -5.15 3.92 28.20
CA GLN A 79 -5.89 5.04 28.80
C GLN A 79 -6.10 6.18 27.80
N ASN A 80 -5.12 6.46 26.93
CA ASN A 80 -5.31 7.41 25.83
C ASN A 80 -6.37 6.93 24.83
N THR A 81 -6.44 5.63 24.56
CA THR A 81 -7.46 5.05 23.67
C THR A 81 -8.86 5.30 24.23
N LEU A 82 -9.11 4.89 25.48
CA LEU A 82 -10.40 5.08 26.15
C LEU A 82 -10.78 6.57 26.22
N ALA A 83 -9.82 7.44 26.57
CA ALA A 83 -10.09 8.88 26.66
C ALA A 83 -10.38 9.56 25.31
N LEU A 84 -9.90 9.01 24.20
CA LEU A 84 -10.26 9.49 22.85
C LEU A 84 -11.64 8.97 22.44
N GLU A 85 -11.95 7.71 22.76
CA GLU A 85 -13.26 7.10 22.52
C GLU A 85 -14.39 7.78 23.32
N ASP A 86 -14.13 8.15 24.58
CA ASP A 86 -15.06 8.93 25.41
C ASP A 86 -15.38 10.31 24.81
N GLN A 87 -14.52 10.83 23.92
CA GLN A 87 -14.75 12.07 23.16
C GLN A 87 -15.48 11.82 21.83
N GLY A 88 -15.92 10.59 21.57
CA GLY A 88 -16.61 10.19 20.34
C GLY A 88 -15.69 9.97 19.14
N LEU A 89 -14.38 9.80 19.35
CA LEU A 89 -13.43 9.45 18.29
C LEU A 89 -13.30 7.94 18.16
N THR A 90 -13.39 7.41 16.94
CA THR A 90 -13.04 6.02 16.66
C THR A 90 -11.55 5.92 16.36
N VAL A 91 -10.77 5.36 17.30
CA VAL A 91 -9.32 5.21 17.16
C VAL A 91 -8.89 3.75 17.23
N LEU A 92 -7.89 3.39 16.43
CA LEU A 92 -7.30 2.07 16.36
C LEU A 92 -6.42 1.85 17.60
N PRO A 93 -6.71 0.87 18.47
CA PRO A 93 -5.82 0.53 19.57
C PRO A 93 -4.54 -0.10 19.03
N VAL A 94 -3.48 -0.03 19.84
CA VAL A 94 -2.15 -0.53 19.45
C VAL A 94 -1.68 -1.58 20.45
N PHE A 95 -1.21 -2.70 19.94
CA PHE A 95 -0.53 -3.73 20.71
C PHE A 95 0.97 -3.68 20.42
N HIS A 96 1.78 -3.46 21.47
CA HIS A 96 3.22 -3.29 21.34
C HIS A 96 4.00 -4.55 21.64
N VAL A 97 5.14 -4.71 20.97
CA VAL A 97 6.17 -5.68 21.35
C VAL A 97 6.51 -5.52 22.84
N GLY A 98 6.53 -6.64 23.57
CA GLY A 98 6.80 -6.67 25.02
C GLY A 98 5.57 -6.60 25.91
N SER A 99 4.39 -6.30 25.36
CA SER A 99 3.12 -6.38 26.10
C SER A 99 2.74 -7.85 26.40
N PRO A 100 2.08 -8.14 27.53
CA PRO A 100 1.60 -9.48 27.85
C PRO A 100 0.57 -9.97 26.81
N TRP A 101 0.55 -11.28 26.53
CA TRP A 101 -0.30 -11.83 25.47
C TRP A 101 -1.79 -11.76 25.83
N GLU A 102 -2.12 -11.84 27.10
CA GLU A 102 -3.47 -11.66 27.66
C GLU A 102 -4.07 -10.34 27.20
N ARG A 103 -3.23 -9.30 27.09
CA ARG A 103 -3.65 -7.99 26.59
C ARG A 103 -4.08 -8.03 25.13
N LEU A 104 -3.41 -8.83 24.29
CA LEU A 104 -3.85 -9.00 22.90
C LEU A 104 -5.18 -9.73 22.83
N HIS A 105 -5.42 -10.74 23.67
CA HIS A 105 -6.73 -11.40 23.75
C HIS A 105 -7.83 -10.42 24.17
N GLU A 106 -7.58 -9.56 25.16
CA GLU A 106 -8.54 -8.50 25.57
C GLU A 106 -8.86 -7.56 24.42
N LEU A 107 -7.83 -7.06 23.72
CA LEU A 107 -8.04 -6.18 22.59
C LEU A 107 -8.80 -6.88 21.45
N CYS A 108 -8.48 -8.13 21.11
CA CYS A 108 -9.18 -8.85 20.03
C CYS A 108 -10.65 -9.14 20.36
N LYS A 109 -11.01 -9.26 21.64
CA LYS A 109 -12.42 -9.37 22.07
C LYS A 109 -13.20 -8.07 21.87
N GLN A 110 -12.53 -6.93 22.01
CA GLN A 110 -13.15 -5.60 21.96
C GLN A 110 -13.09 -4.98 20.56
N TYR A 111 -12.04 -5.27 19.79
CA TYR A 111 -11.73 -4.62 18.53
C TYR A 111 -11.47 -5.64 17.42
N GLN A 112 -12.07 -5.39 16.26
CA GLN A 112 -11.91 -6.22 15.07
C GLN A 112 -10.77 -5.75 14.17
N TYR A 113 -10.17 -4.61 14.49
CA TYR A 113 -9.00 -4.06 13.82
C TYR A 113 -8.09 -3.45 14.88
N ILE A 114 -6.81 -3.83 14.87
CA ILE A 114 -5.81 -3.39 15.86
C ILE A 114 -4.50 -3.06 15.12
N ALA A 115 -3.71 -2.11 15.61
CA ALA A 115 -2.36 -1.88 15.11
C ALA A 115 -1.31 -2.67 15.90
N LEU A 116 -0.26 -3.12 15.21
CA LEU A 116 0.91 -3.73 15.82
C LEU A 116 2.06 -2.73 15.83
N GLY A 117 2.53 -2.34 17.02
CA GLY A 117 3.54 -1.33 17.25
C GLY A 117 4.81 -1.84 17.96
N GLY A 118 5.82 -0.98 18.11
CA GLY A 118 7.04 -1.28 18.88
C GLY A 118 8.07 -2.16 18.16
N MET A 119 7.93 -2.43 16.86
CA MET A 119 8.87 -3.29 16.11
C MET A 119 10.17 -2.59 15.70
N VAL A 120 10.20 -1.26 15.62
CA VAL A 120 11.35 -0.50 15.08
C VAL A 120 12.66 -0.77 15.84
N PRO A 121 12.70 -0.77 17.20
CA PRO A 121 13.91 -1.12 17.95
C PRO A 121 14.42 -2.55 17.67
N HIS A 122 13.56 -3.44 17.18
CA HIS A 122 13.86 -4.83 16.88
C HIS A 122 14.16 -5.09 15.40
N ALA A 123 14.30 -4.04 14.57
CA ALA A 123 14.56 -4.18 13.15
C ALA A 123 15.80 -5.07 12.86
N LYS A 124 16.84 -5.04 13.71
CA LYS A 124 18.04 -5.89 13.54
C LYS A 124 17.81 -7.38 13.87
N LYS A 125 16.63 -7.76 14.35
CA LYS A 125 16.26 -9.14 14.73
C LYS A 125 15.02 -9.60 13.93
N PRO A 126 15.12 -9.72 12.59
CA PRO A 126 13.99 -10.06 11.71
C PRO A 126 13.22 -11.30 12.17
N ASP A 127 13.91 -12.37 12.55
CA ASP A 127 13.27 -13.63 12.91
C ASP A 127 12.49 -13.53 14.22
N ALA A 128 12.97 -12.72 15.17
CA ALA A 128 12.27 -12.48 16.42
C ALA A 128 10.98 -11.68 16.18
N VAL A 129 11.06 -10.64 15.34
CA VAL A 129 9.87 -9.88 14.91
C VAL A 129 8.89 -10.78 14.18
N MET A 130 9.36 -11.64 13.27
CA MET A 130 8.50 -12.56 12.53
C MET A 130 7.81 -13.57 13.47
N ARG A 131 8.52 -14.15 14.44
CA ARG A 131 7.91 -15.04 15.45
C ARG A 131 6.84 -14.33 16.28
N TRP A 132 7.12 -13.09 16.71
CA TRP A 132 6.16 -12.29 17.46
C TRP A 132 4.91 -12.00 16.61
N LEU A 133 5.09 -11.56 15.36
CA LEU A 133 3.99 -11.33 14.43
C LEU A 133 3.16 -12.59 14.19
N VAL A 134 3.79 -13.73 13.91
CA VAL A 134 3.09 -15.00 13.73
C VAL A 134 2.22 -15.33 14.95
N LYS A 135 2.73 -15.12 16.17
CA LYS A 135 1.95 -15.32 17.39
C LYS A 135 0.77 -14.35 17.49
N CYS A 136 0.94 -13.07 17.12
CA CYS A 136 -0.18 -12.12 17.05
C CYS A 136 -1.27 -12.60 16.08
N PHE A 137 -0.89 -13.01 14.87
CA PHE A 137 -1.83 -13.53 13.85
C PHE A 137 -2.53 -14.82 14.30
N GLN A 138 -1.85 -15.70 15.04
CA GLN A 138 -2.47 -16.90 15.62
C GLN A 138 -3.57 -16.53 16.61
N ILE A 139 -3.29 -15.62 17.54
CA ILE A 139 -4.28 -15.16 18.53
C ILE A 139 -5.46 -14.48 17.84
N ALA A 140 -5.20 -13.54 16.93
CA ALA A 140 -6.25 -12.77 16.27
C ALA A 140 -7.20 -13.63 15.41
N ARG A 141 -6.69 -14.74 14.86
CA ARG A 141 -7.50 -15.69 14.10
C ARG A 141 -8.65 -16.27 14.92
N GLU A 142 -8.48 -16.45 16.23
CA GLU A 142 -9.53 -16.95 17.12
C GLU A 142 -10.72 -15.98 17.24
N TYR A 143 -10.50 -14.69 16.96
CA TYR A 143 -11.48 -13.61 17.13
C TYR A 143 -11.95 -12.98 15.82
N GLY A 144 -11.34 -13.33 14.69
CA GLY A 144 -11.57 -12.68 13.40
C GLY A 144 -10.92 -11.29 13.27
N THR A 145 -10.10 -10.89 14.25
CA THR A 145 -9.43 -9.59 14.29
C THR A 145 -8.35 -9.48 13.21
N VAL A 146 -8.24 -8.33 12.57
CA VAL A 146 -7.22 -8.03 11.57
C VAL A 146 -6.23 -6.97 12.05
N PHE A 147 -5.08 -6.87 11.38
CA PHE A 147 -3.99 -5.99 11.83
C PHE A 147 -3.58 -4.91 10.84
N HIS A 148 -3.26 -3.74 11.39
CA HIS A 148 -2.37 -2.75 10.80
C HIS A 148 -0.93 -3.03 11.27
N GLY A 149 0.06 -2.99 10.38
CA GLY A 149 1.47 -3.14 10.74
C GLY A 149 2.24 -1.82 10.67
N PHE A 150 2.48 -1.17 11.82
CA PHE A 150 3.18 0.11 11.85
C PHE A 150 4.63 0.01 11.38
N GLY A 151 4.98 0.82 10.39
CA GLY A 151 6.32 0.89 9.80
C GLY A 151 6.79 -0.45 9.22
N GLN A 152 5.88 -1.42 9.01
CA GLN A 152 6.25 -2.74 8.52
C GLN A 152 6.28 -2.74 7.00
N THR A 153 7.49 -2.62 6.48
CA THR A 153 7.73 -2.41 5.03
C THR A 153 8.58 -3.52 4.42
N ARG A 154 9.00 -4.49 5.22
CA ARG A 154 9.81 -5.61 4.74
C ARG A 154 8.97 -6.48 3.84
N PHE A 155 9.34 -6.53 2.56
CA PHE A 155 8.63 -7.33 1.57
C PHE A 155 8.40 -8.77 2.03
N GLN A 156 9.42 -9.42 2.60
CA GLN A 156 9.31 -10.79 3.12
C GLN A 156 8.22 -10.93 4.19
N THR A 157 8.10 -9.95 5.10
CA THR A 157 7.10 -9.96 6.16
C THR A 157 5.70 -9.72 5.62
N ILE A 158 5.51 -8.65 4.84
CA ILE A 158 4.18 -8.28 4.31
C ILE A 158 3.70 -9.24 3.22
N ALA A 159 4.61 -9.96 2.54
CA ALA A 159 4.24 -11.06 1.66
C ALA A 159 3.90 -12.34 2.44
N ALA A 160 4.48 -12.57 3.61
CA ALA A 160 4.22 -13.78 4.38
C ALA A 160 2.95 -13.70 5.23
N LEU A 161 2.59 -12.51 5.73
CA LEU A 161 1.52 -12.33 6.71
C LEU A 161 0.36 -11.50 6.15
N PRO A 162 -0.91 -11.89 6.43
CA PRO A 162 -2.10 -11.27 5.86
C PRO A 162 -2.53 -10.02 6.63
N PHE A 163 -1.69 -9.00 6.66
CA PHE A 163 -2.07 -7.70 7.23
C PHE A 163 -3.28 -7.13 6.48
N TYR A 164 -4.25 -6.58 7.21
CA TYR A 164 -5.32 -5.79 6.58
C TYR A 164 -4.78 -4.46 6.08
N SER A 165 -3.78 -3.89 6.79
CA SER A 165 -3.05 -2.77 6.24
C SER A 165 -1.63 -2.64 6.79
N VAL A 166 -0.80 -1.86 6.10
CA VAL A 166 0.55 -1.48 6.51
C VAL A 166 0.83 -0.08 6.02
N ASP A 167 1.77 0.62 6.66
CA ASP A 167 2.29 1.89 6.16
C ASP A 167 3.79 1.79 5.82
N SER A 168 4.24 2.72 4.97
CA SER A 168 5.65 2.83 4.61
C SER A 168 6.04 4.28 4.44
N SER A 169 7.16 4.69 5.04
CA SER A 169 7.89 5.89 4.66
C SER A 169 9.07 5.62 3.72
N ALA A 170 9.36 4.34 3.47
CA ALA A 170 10.48 3.93 2.61
C ALA A 170 10.26 4.31 1.13
N TRP A 171 9.00 4.42 0.68
CA TRP A 171 8.67 4.83 -0.69
C TRP A 171 9.27 6.20 -1.07
N GLY A 172 9.22 7.18 -0.16
CA GLY A 172 9.74 8.54 -0.38
C GLY A 172 11.24 8.68 -0.08
N SER A 173 11.84 7.70 0.59
CA SER A 173 13.21 7.81 1.12
C SER A 173 14.31 7.84 0.03
N GLY A 174 14.05 7.22 -1.12
CA GLY A 174 15.04 7.04 -2.19
C GLY A 174 15.59 8.34 -2.76
N SER A 175 14.78 9.40 -2.80
CA SER A 175 15.21 10.70 -3.34
C SER A 175 16.40 11.30 -2.59
N ARG A 176 16.52 11.03 -1.28
CA ARG A 176 17.65 11.49 -0.44
C ARG A 176 18.98 10.82 -0.81
N TYR A 177 18.92 9.64 -1.42
CA TYR A 177 20.09 8.82 -1.77
C TYR A 177 20.31 8.74 -3.29
N GLY A 178 19.55 9.52 -4.07
CA GLY A 178 19.60 9.46 -5.53
C GLY A 178 19.10 8.11 -6.07
N GLN A 179 18.04 7.57 -5.48
CA GLN A 179 17.50 6.24 -5.80
C GLN A 179 16.01 6.31 -6.11
N ILE A 180 15.58 5.54 -7.10
CA ILE A 180 14.18 5.31 -7.42
C ILE A 180 13.85 3.85 -7.10
N ALA A 181 12.83 3.63 -6.26
CA ALA A 181 12.28 2.30 -6.00
C ALA A 181 11.19 1.98 -7.03
N LEU A 182 11.25 0.80 -7.63
CA LEU A 182 10.35 0.30 -8.66
C LEU A 182 9.80 -1.07 -8.27
N TRP A 183 8.55 -1.39 -8.61
CA TRP A 183 7.97 -2.69 -8.33
C TRP A 183 8.02 -3.59 -9.57
N ASP A 184 8.78 -4.69 -9.49
CA ASP A 184 8.80 -5.75 -10.50
C ASP A 184 7.87 -6.88 -10.05
N GLU A 185 6.62 -6.86 -10.53
CA GLU A 185 5.61 -7.84 -10.18
C GLU A 185 6.00 -9.27 -10.60
N ARG A 186 6.70 -9.43 -11.74
CA ARG A 186 7.11 -10.75 -12.25
C ARG A 186 8.09 -11.43 -11.32
N LYS A 187 8.94 -10.63 -10.64
CA LYS A 187 9.91 -11.10 -9.67
C LYS A 187 9.44 -10.96 -8.23
N ALA A 188 8.23 -10.43 -8.02
CA ALA A 188 7.69 -10.02 -6.73
C ALA A 188 8.75 -9.28 -5.90
N LYS A 189 9.35 -8.22 -6.46
CA LYS A 189 10.49 -7.53 -5.83
C LYS A 189 10.48 -6.02 -6.06
N LEU A 190 10.81 -5.28 -5.00
CA LEU A 190 11.23 -3.88 -5.12
C LEU A 190 12.67 -3.80 -5.65
N VAL A 191 12.83 -3.14 -6.79
CA VAL A 191 14.09 -2.90 -7.48
C VAL A 191 14.49 -1.45 -7.26
N THR A 192 15.68 -1.24 -6.72
CA THR A 192 16.26 0.10 -6.55
C THR A 192 17.15 0.45 -7.73
N VAL A 193 16.89 1.59 -8.35
CA VAL A 193 17.69 2.13 -9.47
C VAL A 193 18.42 3.38 -8.99
N GLN A 194 19.74 3.40 -9.10
CA GLN A 194 20.54 4.60 -8.85
C GLN A 194 20.35 5.60 -10.01
N VAL A 195 19.98 6.83 -9.71
CA VAL A 195 19.83 7.90 -10.72
C VAL A 195 21.19 8.45 -11.15
N SER A 196 21.22 9.23 -12.23
CA SER A 196 22.45 9.76 -12.83
C SER A 196 23.45 8.66 -13.26
N ARG A 197 22.94 7.44 -13.49
CA ARG A 197 23.71 6.27 -13.93
C ARG A 197 23.12 5.71 -15.23
N PRO A 198 23.70 6.04 -16.39
CA PRO A 198 23.18 5.58 -17.69
C PRO A 198 23.11 4.05 -17.80
N ASP A 199 24.05 3.33 -17.20
CA ASP A 199 24.09 1.87 -17.17
C ASP A 199 22.87 1.28 -16.43
N GLN A 200 22.56 1.83 -15.24
CA GLN A 200 21.41 1.40 -14.44
C GLN A 200 20.09 1.75 -15.14
N ALA A 201 19.99 2.96 -15.68
CA ALA A 201 18.77 3.40 -16.35
C ALA A 201 18.47 2.57 -17.61
N ARG A 202 19.49 2.23 -18.40
CA ARG A 202 19.34 1.33 -19.57
C ARG A 202 18.94 -0.08 -19.13
N LYS A 203 19.60 -0.66 -18.13
CA LYS A 203 19.30 -1.99 -17.59
C LYS A 203 17.85 -2.11 -17.12
N HIS A 204 17.31 -1.04 -16.53
CA HIS A 204 15.95 -1.00 -15.96
C HIS A 204 14.95 -0.20 -16.81
N ALA A 205 15.24 0.05 -18.09
CA ALA A 205 14.50 0.99 -18.92
C ALA A 205 12.99 0.64 -19.03
N ALA A 206 12.65 -0.62 -19.24
CA ALA A 206 11.25 -1.05 -19.31
C ALA A 206 10.51 -0.82 -17.98
N LEU A 207 11.18 -1.13 -16.86
CA LEU A 207 10.61 -0.97 -15.54
C LEU A 207 10.41 0.51 -15.19
N LEU A 208 11.39 1.37 -15.49
CA LEU A 208 11.29 2.83 -15.34
C LEU A 208 10.11 3.40 -16.15
N ARG A 209 10.00 3.06 -17.45
CA ARG A 209 8.89 3.51 -18.29
C ARG A 209 7.55 3.08 -17.74
N SER A 210 7.45 1.83 -17.27
CA SER A 210 6.20 1.33 -16.67
C SER A 210 5.81 2.08 -15.40
N HIS A 211 6.71 2.82 -14.75
CA HIS A 211 6.45 3.65 -13.57
C HIS A 211 6.46 5.16 -13.89
N GLY A 212 6.26 5.53 -15.16
CA GLY A 212 6.18 6.94 -15.58
C GLY A 212 7.53 7.68 -15.55
N ALA A 213 8.65 6.99 -15.43
CA ALA A 213 9.99 7.59 -15.43
C ALA A 213 10.71 7.36 -16.77
N ASP A 214 11.22 8.43 -17.37
CA ASP A 214 12.00 8.36 -18.61
C ASP A 214 13.43 7.88 -18.32
N PRO A 215 13.86 6.71 -18.85
CA PRO A 215 15.22 6.20 -18.61
C PRO A 215 16.33 7.13 -19.09
N ALA A 216 16.11 7.89 -20.17
CA ALA A 216 17.10 8.82 -20.68
C ALA A 216 17.34 9.97 -19.70
N LEU A 217 16.27 10.50 -19.11
CA LEU A 217 16.36 11.54 -18.08
C LEU A 217 16.92 11.00 -16.78
N VAL A 218 16.41 9.86 -16.28
CA VAL A 218 16.86 9.23 -15.03
C VAL A 218 18.36 8.90 -15.07
N GLY A 219 18.87 8.47 -16.22
CA GLY A 219 20.29 8.17 -16.42
C GLY A 219 21.19 9.40 -16.57
N ARG A 220 20.63 10.59 -16.80
CA ARG A 220 21.38 11.81 -17.08
C ARG A 220 22.12 12.32 -15.83
N PRO A 221 23.41 12.66 -15.92
CA PRO A 221 24.12 13.31 -14.81
C PRO A 221 23.37 14.53 -14.27
N GLY A 222 23.27 14.62 -12.95
CA GLY A 222 22.55 15.70 -12.29
C GLY A 222 21.02 15.58 -12.33
N PHE A 223 20.48 14.40 -12.62
CA PHE A 223 19.03 14.16 -12.57
C PHE A 223 18.45 14.58 -11.21
N ALA A 224 17.41 15.41 -11.26
CA ALA A 224 16.72 15.99 -10.11
C ALA A 224 17.64 16.80 -9.18
N VAL A 225 18.68 17.46 -9.72
CA VAL A 225 19.53 18.40 -8.97
C VAL A 225 19.17 19.83 -9.36
N ALA A 226 18.49 20.55 -8.48
CA ALA A 226 17.95 21.90 -8.75
C ALA A 226 18.99 22.89 -9.29
N LYS A 227 20.23 22.85 -8.78
CA LYS A 227 21.32 23.74 -9.22
C LYS A 227 21.81 23.48 -10.65
N GLN A 228 21.43 22.35 -11.26
CA GLN A 228 21.89 21.91 -12.59
C GLN A 228 20.77 21.92 -13.64
N ARG A 229 19.62 22.49 -13.31
CA ARG A 229 18.40 22.43 -14.13
C ARG A 229 17.71 23.78 -14.16
N THR A 230 16.99 24.05 -15.25
CA THR A 230 15.95 25.07 -15.20
C THR A 230 14.85 24.60 -14.25
N ARG A 231 14.04 25.55 -13.73
CA ARG A 231 12.94 25.23 -12.82
C ARG A 231 12.01 24.14 -13.38
N GLU A 232 11.58 24.30 -14.62
CA GLU A 232 10.70 23.35 -15.32
C GLU A 232 11.34 21.96 -15.47
N GLN A 233 12.63 21.90 -15.83
CA GLN A 233 13.35 20.64 -15.93
C GLN A 233 13.47 19.94 -14.58
N TYR A 234 13.78 20.70 -13.52
CA TYR A 234 13.86 20.16 -12.17
C TYR A 234 12.50 19.63 -11.72
N GLU A 235 11.43 20.39 -11.88
CA GLU A 235 10.07 19.98 -11.49
C GLU A 235 9.65 18.68 -12.20
N ARG A 236 9.94 18.56 -13.50
CA ARG A 236 9.70 17.34 -14.27
C ARG A 236 10.50 16.14 -13.77
N GLU A 237 11.80 16.30 -13.55
CA GLU A 237 12.68 15.22 -13.06
C GLU A 237 12.33 14.82 -11.62
N ASP A 238 12.01 15.80 -10.77
CA ASP A 238 11.64 15.61 -9.39
C ASP A 238 10.29 14.90 -9.24
N LEU A 239 9.34 15.18 -10.16
CA LEU A 239 8.08 14.43 -10.26
C LEU A 239 8.33 12.96 -10.60
N MET A 240 9.28 12.65 -11.50
CA MET A 240 9.67 11.26 -11.79
C MET A 240 10.35 10.60 -10.59
N MET A 241 11.27 11.31 -9.93
CA MET A 241 12.00 10.82 -8.76
C MET A 241 11.06 10.42 -7.62
N ARG A 242 10.01 11.21 -7.38
CA ARG A 242 9.08 11.05 -6.25
C ARG A 242 7.82 10.28 -6.60
N GLY A 243 7.37 10.37 -7.85
CA GLY A 243 6.16 9.72 -8.34
C GLY A 243 6.34 8.25 -8.74
N ALA A 244 7.48 7.87 -9.32
CA ALA A 244 7.72 6.47 -9.70
C ALA A 244 7.66 5.52 -8.48
N PRO A 245 8.23 5.86 -7.31
CA PRO A 245 8.03 5.07 -6.09
C PRO A 245 6.57 5.00 -5.62
N ALA A 246 5.79 6.08 -5.77
CA ALA A 246 4.36 6.04 -5.43
C ALA A 246 3.58 5.02 -6.28
N ILE A 247 3.85 4.98 -7.61
CA ILE A 247 3.29 3.95 -8.50
C ILE A 247 3.76 2.55 -8.06
N ALA A 248 5.04 2.39 -7.71
CA ALA A 248 5.60 1.11 -7.29
C ALA A 248 4.90 0.55 -6.06
N TYR A 249 4.74 1.39 -5.03
CA TYR A 249 4.08 0.99 -3.79
C TYR A 249 2.58 0.80 -3.95
N HIS A 250 1.92 1.57 -4.81
CA HIS A 250 0.53 1.29 -5.17
C HIS A 250 0.38 -0.11 -5.79
N ARG A 251 1.23 -0.46 -6.77
CA ARG A 251 1.19 -1.77 -7.43
C ARG A 251 1.54 -2.91 -6.49
N LEU A 252 2.49 -2.70 -5.58
CA LEU A 252 2.74 -3.63 -4.48
C LEU A 252 1.49 -3.83 -3.61
N GLY A 253 0.78 -2.75 -3.25
CA GLY A 253 -0.51 -2.84 -2.56
C GLY A 253 -1.53 -3.68 -3.33
N GLN A 254 -1.67 -3.46 -4.64
CA GLN A 254 -2.56 -4.27 -5.50
C GLN A 254 -2.18 -5.75 -5.52
N TRP A 255 -0.88 -6.04 -5.53
CA TRP A 255 -0.38 -7.42 -5.43
C TRP A 255 -0.71 -8.05 -4.07
N LEU A 256 -0.55 -7.32 -2.97
CA LEU A 256 -0.90 -7.78 -1.62
C LEU A 256 -2.40 -8.05 -1.46
N ILE A 257 -3.26 -7.18 -2.02
CA ILE A 257 -4.72 -7.38 -2.05
C ILE A 257 -5.07 -8.71 -2.70
N ARG A 258 -4.52 -8.99 -3.90
CA ARG A 258 -4.76 -10.26 -4.62
C ARG A 258 -4.26 -11.48 -3.86
N ARG A 259 -3.10 -11.32 -3.20
CA ARG A 259 -2.42 -12.39 -2.47
C ARG A 259 -3.16 -12.81 -1.20
N HIS A 260 -3.51 -11.83 -0.36
CA HIS A 260 -3.99 -12.12 0.99
C HIS A 260 -5.50 -12.14 1.12
N ARG A 261 -6.21 -11.34 0.31
CA ARG A 261 -7.69 -11.26 0.31
C ARG A 261 -8.29 -11.10 1.72
N VAL A 262 -7.61 -10.33 2.57
CA VAL A 262 -8.04 -10.09 3.96
C VAL A 262 -9.43 -9.47 3.95
N PRO A 263 -10.40 -9.98 4.73
CA PRO A 263 -11.72 -9.35 4.80
C PRO A 263 -11.62 -7.95 5.41
N ALA A 264 -12.53 -7.07 5.03
CA ALA A 264 -12.63 -5.77 5.67
C ALA A 264 -13.22 -5.94 7.09
N PRO A 265 -12.62 -5.33 8.13
CA PRO A 265 -13.21 -5.31 9.46
C PRO A 265 -14.48 -4.44 9.47
N PRO A 266 -15.40 -4.65 10.44
CA PRO A 266 -16.59 -3.83 10.58
C PRO A 266 -16.27 -2.33 10.65
N GLY A 267 -16.95 -1.52 9.83
CA GLY A 267 -16.67 -0.09 9.69
C GLY A 267 -15.73 0.27 8.52
N TRP A 268 -15.15 -0.73 7.85
CA TRP A 268 -14.38 -0.55 6.61
C TRP A 268 -14.99 -1.35 5.46
N GLU A 269 -14.91 -0.82 4.24
CA GLU A 269 -15.59 -1.41 3.08
C GLU A 269 -14.66 -2.21 2.16
N ARG A 270 -13.36 -1.91 2.15
CA ARG A 270 -12.44 -2.44 1.14
C ARG A 270 -11.68 -3.66 1.65
N PRO A 271 -11.87 -4.86 1.05
CA PRO A 271 -11.06 -6.02 1.39
C PRO A 271 -9.63 -5.91 0.81
N GLY A 272 -8.72 -6.69 1.40
CA GLY A 272 -7.33 -6.84 1.01
C GLY A 272 -6.39 -5.87 1.71
N THR A 273 -5.09 -6.13 1.61
CA THR A 273 -4.07 -5.35 2.32
C THR A 273 -3.94 -3.93 1.77
N ALA A 274 -4.39 -2.93 2.53
CA ALA A 274 -4.15 -1.52 2.24
C ALA A 274 -2.70 -1.13 2.56
N LEU A 275 -1.97 -0.63 1.57
CA LEU A 275 -0.63 -0.06 1.77
C LEU A 275 -0.72 1.46 1.75
N TYR A 276 -0.41 2.10 2.86
CA TYR A 276 -0.41 3.55 3.02
C TYR A 276 0.99 4.15 2.79
N LEU A 277 1.05 5.19 1.96
CA LEU A 277 2.25 6.02 1.76
C LEU A 277 2.36 7.02 2.92
N ALA A 278 3.28 6.79 3.85
CA ALA A 278 3.57 7.69 4.96
C ALA A 278 4.67 8.68 4.56
N ASP A 279 4.48 9.98 4.76
CA ASP A 279 5.55 10.98 4.59
C ASP A 279 5.22 12.20 5.45
N GLY A 280 6.24 12.87 5.98
CA GLY A 280 6.06 14.10 6.78
C GLY A 280 6.03 15.36 5.92
N ALA A 281 6.37 15.26 4.63
CA ALA A 281 6.36 16.39 3.70
C ALA A 281 5.11 16.37 2.82
N VAL A 282 4.27 17.39 2.96
CA VAL A 282 3.06 17.59 2.13
C VAL A 282 3.39 17.55 0.65
N ALA A 283 4.48 18.21 0.24
CA ALA A 283 4.90 18.26 -1.16
C ALA A 283 5.18 16.87 -1.77
N GLN A 284 5.57 15.88 -0.96
CA GLN A 284 5.76 14.50 -1.42
C GLN A 284 4.41 13.83 -1.69
N LEU A 285 3.48 13.95 -0.75
CA LEU A 285 2.15 13.39 -0.86
C LEU A 285 1.37 14.02 -2.02
N THR A 286 1.45 15.33 -2.21
CA THR A 286 0.87 16.06 -3.34
C THR A 286 1.43 15.56 -4.69
N LYS A 287 2.74 15.33 -4.79
CA LYS A 287 3.35 14.78 -6.01
C LYS A 287 2.94 13.33 -6.27
N ALA A 288 2.86 12.52 -5.22
CA ALA A 288 2.34 11.16 -5.31
C ALA A 288 0.89 11.19 -5.83
N ALA A 289 0.02 12.01 -5.22
CA ALA A 289 -1.36 12.22 -5.64
C ALA A 289 -1.45 12.58 -7.13
N GLN A 290 -0.67 13.57 -7.59
CA GLN A 290 -0.63 13.98 -8.99
C GLN A 290 -0.25 12.82 -9.93
N VAL A 291 0.86 12.13 -9.67
CA VAL A 291 1.34 11.05 -10.55
C VAL A 291 0.37 9.87 -10.56
N LEU A 292 -0.22 9.53 -9.42
CA LEU A 292 -1.20 8.46 -9.31
C LEU A 292 -2.49 8.77 -10.05
N ARG A 293 -2.97 10.02 -10.00
CA ARG A 293 -4.10 10.50 -10.80
C ARG A 293 -3.81 10.40 -12.30
N ASP A 294 -2.63 10.85 -12.73
CA ASP A 294 -2.23 10.80 -14.14
C ASP A 294 -2.13 9.35 -14.66
N GLU A 295 -1.65 8.43 -13.82
CA GLU A 295 -1.60 6.99 -14.14
C GLU A 295 -3.00 6.36 -14.27
N GLU A 296 -3.92 6.74 -13.39
CA GLU A 296 -5.33 6.32 -13.47
C GLU A 296 -5.99 6.82 -14.76
N ASN A 297 -5.79 8.09 -15.10
CA ASN A 297 -6.33 8.68 -16.33
C ASN A 297 -5.80 7.96 -17.57
N ARG A 298 -4.48 7.72 -17.66
CA ARG A 298 -3.88 6.95 -18.76
C ARG A 298 -4.48 5.55 -18.89
N SER A 299 -4.69 4.87 -17.76
CA SER A 299 -5.26 3.51 -17.73
C SER A 299 -6.72 3.49 -18.20
N THR A 300 -7.50 4.52 -17.86
CA THR A 300 -8.89 4.67 -18.28
C THR A 300 -8.98 4.98 -19.78
N THR A 301 -8.18 5.92 -20.29
CA THR A 301 -8.13 6.23 -21.73
C THR A 301 -7.71 5.02 -22.56
N ALA A 302 -6.72 4.24 -22.12
CA ALA A 302 -6.30 3.02 -22.80
C ALA A 302 -7.41 1.94 -22.85
N ARG A 303 -8.26 1.87 -21.82
CA ARG A 303 -9.42 0.96 -21.80
C ARG A 303 -10.61 1.50 -22.60
N GLY A 304 -10.78 2.82 -22.67
CA GLY A 304 -11.81 3.50 -23.46
C GLY A 304 -11.54 3.40 -24.96
N GLY A 305 -10.29 3.60 -25.40
CA GLY A 305 -9.88 3.42 -26.79
C GLY A 305 -9.95 1.96 -27.27
N ALA A 306 -9.87 0.99 -26.35
CA ALA A 306 -10.09 -0.43 -26.68
C ALA A 306 -11.59 -0.80 -26.81
N ARG A 307 -12.52 0.12 -26.52
CA ARG A 307 -13.97 -0.07 -26.65
C ARG A 307 -14.59 0.67 -27.84
N GLU A 308 -13.81 1.43 -28.62
CA GLU A 308 -14.29 2.15 -29.81
C GLU A 308 -13.89 1.51 -31.15
N ASP A 309 -13.20 0.36 -31.15
CA ASP A 309 -12.96 -0.46 -32.35
C ASP A 309 -13.99 -1.62 -32.46
N GLU A 310 -15.29 -1.31 -32.35
CA GLU A 310 -16.34 -2.15 -32.96
C GLU A 310 -16.54 -1.69 -34.41
N GLY A 311 -15.68 -2.20 -35.31
CA GLY A 311 -15.85 -1.85 -36.72
C GLY A 311 -14.72 -2.20 -37.68
N THR A 312 -13.86 -3.17 -37.40
CA THR A 312 -13.01 -3.76 -38.45
C THR A 312 -13.17 -5.28 -38.45
N GLN A 313 -14.01 -5.77 -39.36
CA GLN A 313 -14.07 -7.18 -39.72
C GLN A 313 -12.68 -7.60 -40.22
N LEU A 314 -11.98 -8.41 -39.44
CA LEU A 314 -10.76 -9.07 -39.87
C LEU A 314 -11.16 -10.19 -40.84
N TYR A 315 -11.07 -9.91 -42.14
CA TYR A 315 -11.13 -10.92 -43.19
C TYR A 315 -9.94 -11.88 -43.01
N LEU A 316 -10.20 -13.09 -42.50
CA LEU A 316 -9.25 -14.20 -42.59
C LEU A 316 -9.28 -14.74 -44.02
N ALA A 317 -8.36 -14.27 -44.85
CA ALA A 317 -8.06 -14.88 -46.13
C ALA A 317 -7.12 -16.10 -45.92
N GLU A 318 -7.64 -17.25 -46.34
CA GLU A 318 -6.92 -18.45 -46.81
C GLU A 318 -6.05 -19.24 -45.82
N ALA A 319 -6.68 -20.25 -45.20
CA ALA A 319 -5.99 -21.46 -44.77
C ALA A 319 -6.65 -22.70 -45.42
N ASN A 320 -5.83 -23.42 -46.18
CA ASN A 320 -6.08 -24.63 -46.96
C ASN A 320 -7.07 -25.67 -46.33
N PRO A 321 -8.15 -26.09 -47.03
CA PRO A 321 -9.19 -26.99 -46.49
C PRO A 321 -8.75 -28.41 -46.11
N LYS A 322 -7.50 -28.83 -46.37
CA LYS A 322 -7.07 -30.23 -46.15
C LYS A 322 -6.52 -30.54 -44.75
N HIS A 323 -6.46 -29.57 -43.83
CA HIS A 323 -5.92 -29.79 -42.47
C HIS A 323 -6.96 -29.91 -41.34
N LEU A 324 -8.24 -29.60 -41.60
CA LEU A 324 -9.28 -29.59 -40.57
C LEU A 324 -9.86 -30.97 -40.22
N HIS A 325 -9.57 -32.01 -41.02
CA HIS A 325 -10.12 -33.35 -40.78
C HIS A 325 -9.31 -34.22 -39.79
N LYS A 326 -8.10 -33.79 -39.39
CA LYS A 326 -7.27 -34.52 -38.41
C LYS A 326 -7.45 -34.07 -36.95
N ILE A 327 -7.99 -32.87 -36.72
CA ILE A 327 -8.14 -32.32 -35.35
C ILE A 327 -9.49 -32.75 -34.74
N ALA A 328 -10.53 -33.00 -35.55
CA ALA A 328 -11.84 -33.42 -35.06
C ALA A 328 -11.91 -34.89 -34.58
N LYS A 329 -10.91 -35.72 -34.90
CA LYS A 329 -10.89 -37.15 -34.50
C LYS A 329 -10.09 -37.45 -33.22
N ALA A 330 -9.37 -36.46 -32.69
CA ALA A 330 -8.55 -36.60 -31.47
C ALA A 330 -9.25 -36.12 -30.19
N ILE A 331 -10.41 -35.46 -30.30
CA ILE A 331 -11.14 -34.88 -29.15
C ILE A 331 -12.34 -35.75 -28.71
N ALA A 332 -12.68 -36.80 -29.47
CA ALA A 332 -13.84 -37.66 -29.21
C ALA A 332 -13.54 -38.97 -28.44
N THR A 333 -12.33 -39.17 -27.92
CA THR A 333 -11.92 -40.43 -27.26
C THR A 333 -11.57 -40.32 -25.77
N ASP A 334 -11.87 -39.21 -25.09
CA ASP A 334 -11.45 -39.04 -23.68
C ASP A 334 -12.54 -38.52 -22.72
N THR A 335 -13.82 -38.84 -22.99
CA THR A 335 -14.92 -38.63 -22.04
C THR A 335 -15.68 -39.92 -21.79
N GLY A 336 -15.01 -40.88 -21.14
CA GLY A 336 -15.64 -42.08 -20.60
C GLY A 336 -16.45 -41.76 -19.34
N VAL A 337 -17.73 -41.43 -19.49
CA VAL A 337 -18.72 -41.45 -18.39
C VAL A 337 -19.63 -42.65 -18.61
N ALA A 338 -19.44 -43.68 -17.77
CA ALA A 338 -20.28 -44.88 -17.75
C ALA A 338 -21.66 -44.56 -17.16
N THR A 339 -22.70 -44.70 -17.97
CA THR A 339 -24.11 -44.64 -17.55
C THR A 339 -24.52 -45.95 -16.89
N ARG A 340 -24.97 -45.89 -15.63
CA ARG A 340 -25.74 -46.96 -14.96
C ARG A 340 -27.07 -47.17 -15.67
N LYS A 341 -27.41 -48.42 -15.97
CA LYS A 341 -28.76 -48.84 -16.39
C LYS A 341 -29.53 -49.33 -15.16
N ASP A 342 -30.66 -48.70 -14.89
CA ASP A 342 -31.70 -49.22 -14.01
C ASP A 342 -32.45 -50.35 -14.70
N SER A 343 -32.67 -51.43 -13.95
CA SER A 343 -33.56 -52.54 -14.29
C SER A 343 -34.80 -52.46 -13.40
N THR A 344 -35.97 -52.28 -14.02
CA THR A 344 -37.29 -52.53 -13.42
C THR A 344 -37.56 -54.02 -13.19
N PRO A 345 -38.18 -54.44 -12.08
CA PRO A 345 -38.79 -55.76 -11.98
C PRO A 345 -40.29 -55.74 -12.29
N SER A 346 -40.75 -56.80 -12.96
CA SER A 346 -42.10 -57.36 -12.81
C SER A 346 -42.08 -58.39 -11.68
#